data_AF-A0A158R2A7-F1
#
_entry.id   AF-A0A158R2A7-F1
#
_cell.length_a   1.000
_cell.length_b   1.000
_cell.length_c   1.000
_cell.angle_alpha   90.00
_cell.angle_beta   90.00
_cell.angle_gamma   90.00
#
_symmetry.space_group_name_H-M   'P 1'
#
loop_
_entity.id
_entity.type
_entity.pdbx_description
1 polymer ?
#
loop_
_entity_poly.entity_id
_entity_poly.type
_entity_poly.pdbx_seq_one_letter_code
_entity_poly.pdbx_strand_id
1 'polypeptide(L)'
;MAFTTSEIVVHLSKNEWHRSADQENRDRMTRLNAHLLDQRSLYPLLPPSVPSSLEELIKVCSLRTAPHVIVSSSVLAASIKNINSTIVANPGITARGGSGTFLRCEFSTSVAQDASNLAACSRFEIVKM
;
A
#
# COMPACT_ATOMS: atom_id res chain seq x y z
N MET A 1 2.29 11.23 -4.35
CA MET A 1 1.49 10.08 -3.87
C MET A 1 1.29 9.14 -5.05
N ALA A 2 1.03 7.85 -4.81
CA ALA A 2 0.67 6.87 -5.82
C ALA A 2 -0.60 6.11 -5.40
N PHE A 3 -1.34 5.61 -6.39
CA PHE A 3 -2.64 4.96 -6.18
C PHE A 3 -2.73 3.68 -7.00
N THR A 4 -3.33 2.64 -6.44
CA THR A 4 -3.64 1.41 -7.16
C THR A 4 -4.89 0.73 -6.60
N THR A 5 -5.70 0.17 -7.50
CA THR A 5 -6.92 -0.60 -7.21
C THR A 5 -6.82 -2.03 -7.72
N SER A 6 -5.63 -2.45 -8.15
CA SER A 6 -5.36 -3.73 -8.83
C SER A 6 -5.39 -4.96 -7.93
N GLU A 7 -5.76 -4.83 -6.65
CA GLU A 7 -5.69 -5.90 -5.64
C GLU A 7 -4.28 -6.52 -5.50
N ILE A 8 -3.22 -5.80 -5.87
CA ILE A 8 -1.84 -6.32 -5.92
C ILE A 8 -1.39 -6.98 -4.61
N VAL A 9 -1.78 -6.43 -3.46
CA VAL A 9 -1.41 -7.01 -2.16
C VAL A 9 -2.08 -8.37 -1.95
N VAL A 10 -3.32 -8.54 -2.41
CA VAL A 10 -4.01 -9.85 -2.40
C VAL A 10 -3.29 -10.83 -3.34
N HIS A 11 -2.91 -10.37 -4.53
CA HIS A 11 -2.22 -11.22 -5.51
C HIS A 11 -0.85 -11.68 -4.99
N LEU A 12 -0.04 -10.77 -4.43
CA LEU A 12 1.21 -11.10 -3.76
C LEU A 12 0.97 -12.05 -2.59
N SER A 13 -0.08 -11.83 -1.79
CA SER A 13 -0.38 -12.69 -0.62
C SER A 13 -0.58 -14.17 -0.97
N LYS A 14 -1.02 -14.47 -2.21
CA LYS A 14 -1.25 -15.84 -2.71
C LYS A 14 0.00 -16.46 -3.34
N ASN A 15 0.99 -15.64 -3.70
CA ASN A 15 2.17 -16.06 -4.46
C ASN A 15 3.49 -15.87 -3.67
N GLU A 16 3.45 -15.19 -2.53
CA GLU A 16 4.61 -14.95 -1.68
C GLU A 16 4.92 -16.16 -0.80
N TRP A 17 6.20 -16.48 -0.68
CA TRP A 17 6.71 -17.55 0.18
C TRP A 17 7.63 -16.93 1.22
N HIS A 18 7.22 -17.00 2.48
CA HIS A 18 8.00 -16.48 3.60
C HIS A 18 8.44 -17.61 4.51
N ARG A 19 9.73 -17.62 4.87
CA ARG A 19 10.22 -18.44 5.97
C ARG A 19 10.32 -17.56 7.22
N SER A 20 9.45 -17.82 8.21
CA SER A 20 9.57 -17.21 9.54
C SER A 20 10.40 -18.11 10.47
N ALA A 21 11.21 -17.48 11.33
CA ALA A 21 12.04 -18.19 12.31
C ALA A 21 11.21 -18.79 13.46
N ASP A 22 10.10 -18.16 13.83
CA ASP A 22 9.20 -18.56 14.93
C ASP A 22 7.88 -19.16 14.44
N GLN A 23 7.75 -19.44 13.14
CA GLN A 23 6.49 -19.80 12.45
C GLN A 23 5.37 -18.75 12.56
N GLU A 24 5.60 -17.60 13.20
CA GLU A 24 4.64 -16.51 13.26
C GLU A 24 4.81 -15.62 12.02
N ASN A 25 3.71 -15.36 11.32
CA ASN A 25 3.72 -14.44 10.18
C ASN A 25 3.64 -12.99 10.68
N ARG A 26 4.69 -12.57 11.40
CA ARG A 26 4.77 -11.21 11.95
C ARG A 26 4.80 -10.19 10.82
N ASP A 27 3.84 -9.28 10.87
CA ASP A 27 3.63 -8.17 9.94
C ASP A 27 3.67 -8.51 8.44
N ARG A 28 2.93 -9.57 8.06
CA ARG A 28 2.70 -9.97 6.66
C ARG A 28 2.39 -8.77 5.74
N MET A 29 1.56 -7.83 6.18
CA MET A 29 1.11 -6.71 5.35
C MET A 29 2.24 -5.72 5.05
N THR A 30 3.10 -5.42 6.02
CA THR A 30 4.31 -4.61 5.76
C THR A 30 5.21 -5.31 4.77
N ARG A 31 5.46 -6.62 4.93
CA ARG A 31 6.31 -7.39 4.03
C ARG A 31 5.78 -7.41 2.59
N LEU A 32 4.49 -7.70 2.39
CA LEU A 32 3.88 -7.72 1.06
C LEU A 32 3.94 -6.35 0.38
N ASN A 33 3.69 -5.27 1.12
CA ASN A 33 3.75 -3.91 0.57
C ASN A 33 5.19 -3.43 0.31
N ALA A 34 6.19 -3.94 1.04
CA ALA A 34 7.60 -3.62 0.79
C ALA A 34 8.03 -4.02 -0.63
N HIS A 35 7.49 -5.13 -1.17
CA HIS A 35 7.77 -5.53 -2.56
C HIS A 35 7.43 -4.45 -3.59
N LEU A 36 6.42 -3.61 -3.36
CA LEU A 36 6.07 -2.51 -4.27
C LEU A 36 7.21 -1.47 -4.36
N LEU A 37 7.84 -1.18 -3.21
CA LEU A 37 8.93 -0.22 -3.10
C LEU A 37 10.24 -0.81 -3.60
N ASP A 38 10.57 -2.03 -3.17
CA ASP A 38 11.81 -2.71 -3.52
C ASP A 38 11.90 -2.98 -5.02
N GLN A 39 10.78 -3.38 -5.63
CA GLN A 39 10.69 -3.64 -7.07
C GLN A 39 10.35 -2.38 -7.88
N ARG A 40 10.16 -1.22 -7.21
CA ARG A 40 9.82 0.06 -7.84
C ARG A 40 8.65 -0.06 -8.84
N SER A 41 7.63 -0.81 -8.46
CA SER A 41 6.45 -1.06 -9.29
C SER A 41 5.20 -1.18 -8.43
N LEU A 42 4.10 -0.56 -8.86
CA LEU A 42 2.78 -0.77 -8.26
C LEU A 42 2.17 -2.14 -8.59
N TYR A 43 2.81 -2.91 -9.47
CA TYR A 43 2.41 -4.27 -9.82
C TYR A 43 3.63 -5.15 -10.17
N PRO A 44 4.39 -5.64 -9.17
CA PRO A 44 5.62 -6.40 -9.41
C PRO A 44 5.41 -7.90 -9.65
N LEU A 45 4.19 -8.41 -9.52
CA LEU A 45 3.90 -9.85 -9.63
C LEU A 45 3.95 -10.31 -11.11
N LEU A 46 4.74 -11.34 -11.38
CA LEU A 46 4.83 -12.01 -12.68
C LEU A 46 4.65 -13.54 -12.49
N PRO A 47 3.77 -14.21 -13.28
CA PRO A 47 2.84 -13.64 -14.27
C PRO A 47 1.74 -12.78 -13.62
N PRO A 48 1.20 -11.76 -14.32
CA PRO A 48 0.21 -10.88 -13.71
C PRO A 48 -1.14 -11.59 -13.55
N SER A 49 -1.76 -11.43 -12.37
CA SER A 49 -3.14 -11.86 -12.12
C SER A 49 -4.22 -10.92 -12.71
N VAL A 50 -3.82 -9.77 -13.27
CA VAL A 50 -4.71 -8.82 -13.96
C VAL A 50 -4.62 -9.03 -15.48
N PRO A 51 -5.67 -8.73 -16.26
CA PRO A 51 -5.68 -8.90 -17.72
C PRO A 51 -4.92 -7.76 -18.42
N SER A 52 -3.61 -7.65 -18.17
CA SER A 52 -2.72 -6.67 -18.79
C SER A 52 -1.44 -7.32 -19.26
N SER A 53 -0.83 -6.76 -20.31
CA SER A 53 0.47 -7.23 -20.78
C SER A 53 1.60 -6.75 -19.86
N LEU A 54 2.74 -7.44 -19.89
CA LEU A 54 3.91 -7.00 -19.13
C LEU A 54 4.39 -5.60 -19.57
N GLU A 55 4.37 -5.32 -20.88
CA GLU A 55 4.77 -4.02 -21.43
C GLU A 55 3.89 -2.88 -20.87
N GLU A 56 2.58 -3.10 -20.82
CA GLU A 56 1.63 -2.14 -20.28
C GLU A 56 1.88 -1.89 -18.79
N LEU A 57 2.06 -2.96 -18.00
CA LEU A 57 2.35 -2.86 -16.57
C LEU A 57 3.65 -2.11 -16.29
N ILE A 58 4.72 -2.37 -17.05
CA ILE A 58 5.99 -1.63 -16.91
C ILE A 58 5.76 -0.14 -17.20
N LYS A 59 4.98 0.19 -18.24
CA LYS A 59 4.71 1.57 -18.64
C LYS A 59 3.91 2.35 -17.60
N VAL A 60 2.90 1.73 -16.99
CA VAL A 60 1.95 2.44 -16.10
C VAL A 60 2.24 2.27 -14.61
N CYS A 61 2.88 1.18 -14.18
CA CYS A 61 3.10 0.86 -12.78
C CYS A 61 4.50 1.20 -12.27
N SER A 62 5.44 1.58 -13.14
CA SER A 62 6.82 1.90 -12.73
C SER A 62 6.87 3.13 -11.82
N LEU A 63 7.59 3.00 -10.69
CA LEU A 63 7.84 4.05 -9.72
C LEU A 63 9.24 4.64 -9.96
N ARG A 64 9.31 5.88 -10.46
CA ARG A 64 10.59 6.58 -10.67
C ARG A 64 11.32 6.88 -9.37
N THR A 65 10.55 7.17 -8.31
CA THR A 65 11.01 7.42 -6.95
C THR A 65 10.04 6.78 -5.96
N ALA A 66 10.51 6.52 -4.73
CA ALA A 66 9.62 6.05 -3.66
C ALA A 66 8.58 7.14 -3.35
N PRO A 67 7.28 6.90 -3.54
CA PRO A 67 6.25 7.87 -3.21
C PRO A 67 6.14 8.06 -1.70
N HIS A 68 5.92 9.27 -1.20
CA HIS A 68 5.68 9.46 0.24
C HIS A 68 4.41 8.76 0.76
N VAL A 69 3.42 8.54 -0.11
CA VAL A 69 2.19 7.81 0.21
C VAL A 69 1.79 6.92 -0.96
N ILE A 70 1.41 5.68 -0.67
CA ILE A 70 0.75 4.74 -1.58
C ILE A 70 -0.62 4.40 -1.00
N VAL A 71 -1.69 4.66 -1.76
CA VAL A 71 -3.01 4.11 -1.45
C VAL A 71 -3.21 2.87 -2.29
N SER A 72 -3.13 1.71 -1.64
CA SER A 72 -3.29 0.39 -2.25
C SER A 72 -4.61 -0.20 -1.78
N SER A 73 -5.67 0.10 -2.52
CA SER A 73 -7.01 -0.38 -2.19
C SER A 73 -7.07 -1.89 -2.41
N SER A 74 -7.64 -2.59 -1.43
CA SER A 74 -7.89 -4.03 -1.55
C SER A 74 -9.10 -4.48 -0.75
N VAL A 75 -9.56 -5.70 -1.05
CA VAL A 75 -10.63 -6.36 -0.27
C VAL A 75 -10.18 -6.82 1.13
N LEU A 76 -8.88 -6.74 1.44
CA LEU A 76 -8.33 -7.09 2.76
C LEU A 76 -8.77 -6.08 3.82
N ALA A 77 -8.58 -6.44 5.08
CA ALA A 77 -8.80 -5.53 6.20
C ALA A 77 -8.02 -4.21 6.02
N ALA A 78 -8.65 -3.09 6.40
CA ALA A 78 -8.04 -1.78 6.33
C ALA A 78 -6.76 -1.72 7.17
N SER A 79 -5.74 -1.04 6.66
CA SER A 79 -4.44 -0.97 7.32
C SER A 79 -3.66 0.26 6.90
N ILE A 80 -2.87 0.82 7.81
CA ILE A 80 -1.90 1.89 7.52
C ILE A 80 -0.54 1.39 8.01
N LYS A 81 0.47 1.43 7.14
CA LYS A 81 1.84 0.99 7.43
C LYS A 81 2.84 2.06 7.02
N ASN A 82 3.89 2.25 7.81
CA ASN A 82 5.04 3.08 7.44
C ASN A 82 6.19 2.15 7.04
N ILE A 83 6.60 2.21 5.77
CA ILE A 83 7.61 1.34 5.18
C ILE A 83 8.66 2.23 4.52
N ASN A 84 9.88 2.28 5.05
CA ASN A 84 10.96 3.10 4.51
C ASN A 84 10.53 4.57 4.25
N SER A 85 9.88 5.20 5.24
CA SER A 85 9.33 6.56 5.16
C SER A 85 8.20 6.77 4.13
N THR A 86 7.67 5.69 3.56
CA THR A 86 6.47 5.69 2.72
C THR A 86 5.28 5.20 3.54
N ILE A 87 4.20 5.99 3.57
CA ILE A 87 2.93 5.53 4.15
C ILE A 87 2.19 4.70 3.11
N VAL A 88 1.95 3.43 3.39
CA VAL A 88 1.12 2.55 2.57
C VAL A 88 -0.21 2.31 3.29
N ALA A 89 -1.30 2.75 2.66
CA ALA A 89 -2.63 2.66 3.23
C ALA A 89 -3.56 1.82 2.34
N ASN A 90 -4.21 0.84 2.97
CA ASN A 90 -5.39 0.17 2.44
C ASN A 90 -6.61 0.74 3.19
N PRO A 91 -7.50 1.51 2.54
CA PRO A 91 -8.72 2.02 3.16
C PRO A 91 -9.71 0.92 3.56
N GLY A 92 -9.57 -0.30 3.02
CA GLY A 92 -10.59 -1.34 3.11
C GLY A 92 -11.75 -1.04 2.17
N ILE A 93 -12.90 -1.68 2.42
CA ILE A 93 -14.08 -1.56 1.55
C ILE A 93 -15.03 -0.51 2.10
N THR A 94 -15.36 0.47 1.28
CA THR A 94 -16.26 1.59 1.62
C THR A 94 -17.67 1.13 1.95
N ALA A 95 -18.18 0.06 1.32
CA ALA A 95 -19.51 -0.45 1.60
C ALA A 95 -19.54 -1.98 1.45
N ARG A 96 -19.69 -2.70 2.56
CA ARG A 96 -19.88 -4.16 2.60
C ARG A 96 -21.00 -4.49 3.59
N GLY A 97 -22.19 -4.76 3.06
CA GLY A 97 -23.39 -4.91 3.89
C GLY A 97 -23.75 -3.59 4.58
N GLY A 98 -23.93 -3.60 5.90
CA GLY A 98 -24.23 -2.40 6.71
C GLY A 98 -23.02 -1.71 7.33
N SER A 99 -21.79 -1.99 6.87
CA SER A 99 -20.56 -1.39 7.42
C SER A 99 -19.58 -1.07 6.30
N GLY A 100 -18.70 -0.11 6.55
CA GLY A 100 -17.63 0.25 5.62
C GLY A 100 -16.52 1.04 6.30
N THR A 101 -15.43 1.24 5.58
CA THR A 101 -14.33 2.10 6.02
C THR A 101 -13.80 2.99 4.90
N PHE A 102 -13.27 4.15 5.26
CA PHE A 102 -12.52 5.01 4.36
C PHE A 102 -11.26 5.54 5.04
N LEU A 103 -10.31 6.02 4.24
CA LEU A 103 -9.08 6.65 4.72
C LEU A 103 -9.28 8.16 4.82
N ARG A 104 -9.06 8.72 6.00
CA ARG A 104 -8.88 10.16 6.22
C ARG A 104 -7.39 10.49 6.29
N CYS A 105 -6.97 11.48 5.51
CA CYS A 105 -5.62 12.01 5.50
C CYS A 105 -5.66 13.50 5.84
N GLU A 106 -4.87 13.92 6.82
CA GLU A 106 -4.69 15.32 7.19
C GLU A 106 -3.22 15.68 7.03
N PHE A 107 -2.92 16.81 6.39
CA PHE A 107 -1.57 17.29 6.15
C PHE A 107 -1.44 18.69 6.75
N SER A 108 -0.49 18.88 7.65
CA SER A 108 -0.25 20.17 8.30
C SER A 108 0.89 20.90 7.60
N THR A 109 0.56 21.94 6.85
CA THR A 109 1.53 22.74 6.09
C THR A 109 2.40 23.61 6.98
N SER A 110 1.92 24.01 8.16
CA SER A 110 2.67 24.84 9.11
C SER A 110 3.90 24.13 9.70
N VAL A 111 3.83 22.80 9.85
CA VAL A 111 4.92 21.98 10.41
C VAL A 111 5.75 21.33 9.30
N ALA A 112 5.32 21.44 8.04
CA ALA A 112 5.97 20.75 6.92
C ALA A 112 7.37 21.29 6.59
N GLN A 113 7.65 22.56 6.90
CA GLN A 113 8.96 23.18 6.64
C GLN A 113 10.07 22.58 7.52
N ASP A 114 9.73 22.20 8.76
CA ASP A 114 10.68 21.64 9.73
C ASP A 114 10.63 20.10 9.78
N ALA A 115 9.72 19.48 9.02
CA ALA A 115 9.51 18.05 9.05
C ALA A 115 10.59 17.31 8.24
N SER A 116 11.25 16.34 8.87
CA SER A 116 12.22 15.46 8.21
C SER A 116 11.58 14.43 7.26
N ASN A 117 10.27 14.16 7.42
CA ASN A 117 9.50 13.27 6.56
C ASN A 117 8.00 13.60 6.63
N LEU A 118 7.22 13.10 5.66
CA LEU A 118 5.79 13.35 5.58
C LEU A 118 5.03 12.84 6.82
N ALA A 119 5.44 11.71 7.41
CA ALA A 119 4.77 11.14 8.58
C ALA A 119 4.84 12.07 9.81
N ALA A 120 5.83 12.96 9.90
CA ALA A 120 5.95 13.94 10.97
C ALA A 120 4.97 15.13 10.84
N CYS A 121 4.43 15.39 9.63
CA CYS A 121 3.50 16.49 9.37
C CYS A 121 2.14 16.04 8.83
N SER A 122 1.81 14.75 9.00
CA SER A 122 0.54 14.19 8.53
C SER A 122 -0.08 13.20 9.50
N ARG A 123 -1.41 13.09 9.43
CA ARG A 123 -2.20 12.12 10.19
C ARG A 123 -3.01 11.28 9.19
N PHE A 124 -2.92 9.97 9.35
CA PHE A 124 -3.70 9.00 8.58
C PHE A 124 -4.58 8.20 9.53
N GLU A 125 -5.85 8.02 9.16
CA GLU A 125 -6.81 7.32 9.99
C GLU A 125 -7.81 6.54 9.13
N ILE A 126 -8.15 5.33 9.56
CA ILE A 126 -9.26 4.57 8.99
C ILE A 126 -10.53 4.90 9.77
N VAL A 127 -11.50 5.50 9.09
CA VAL A 127 -12.78 5.89 9.67
C VAL A 127 -13.84 4.87 9.26
N LYS A 128 -14.67 4.43 10.22
CA LYS A 128 -15.83 3.56 9.95
C LYS A 128 -17.03 4.39 9.51
N MET A 129 -17.75 3.91 8.50
CA MET A 129 -19.04 4.47 8.06
C MET A 129 -20.20 3.87 8.86
#